data_AF-A0A7J7LSJ6-F1
#
_entry.id   AF-A0A7J7LSJ6-F1
#
_cell.length_a   1.000
_cell.length_b   1.000
_cell.length_c   1.000
_cell.angle_alpha   90.00
_cell.angle_beta   90.00
_cell.angle_gamma   90.00
#
_symmetry.space_group_name_H-M   'P 1'
#
loop_
_entity.id
_entity.type
_entity.pdbx_description
1 polymer ?
#
loop_
_entity_poly.entity_id
_entity_poly.type
_entity_poly.pdbx_seq_one_letter_code
_entity_poly.pdbx_strand_id
1 'polypeptide(L)'
;MDWSGPSSLVQHLIRAEQDIEKAILVFESATAEYSNGFRHDHTMYGFMISRLVSVNKFKPAEELLDRMKEEKCSFTEDIFFMFVSILWSCS
;
A
#
# COMPACT_ATOMS: atom_id res chain seq x y z
N MET A 1 -27.71 -1.51 3.74
CA MET A 1 -26.46 -1.53 4.51
C MET A 1 -25.40 -0.99 3.59
N ASP A 2 -25.10 0.30 3.77
CA ASP A 2 -23.98 0.97 3.14
C ASP A 2 -22.68 0.39 3.74
N TRP A 3 -21.80 -0.15 2.91
CA TRP A 3 -20.50 -0.72 3.29
C TRP A 3 -19.38 0.33 3.18
N SER A 4 -19.68 1.61 3.41
CA SER A 4 -18.68 2.69 3.49
C SER A 4 -17.90 2.63 4.82
N GLY A 5 -17.31 1.48 5.13
CA GLY A 5 -16.35 1.37 6.23
C GLY A 5 -15.08 2.21 5.95
N PRO A 6 -14.28 2.54 6.97
CA PRO A 6 -13.10 3.41 6.85
C PRO A 6 -12.10 2.94 5.77
N SER A 7 -12.07 1.65 5.46
CA SER A 7 -11.27 1.06 4.35
C SER A 7 -11.63 1.63 2.98
N SER A 8 -12.92 1.75 2.68
CA SER A 8 -13.38 2.29 1.39
C SER A 8 -13.02 3.77 1.22
N LEU A 9 -13.05 4.56 2.30
CA LEU A 9 -12.70 5.98 2.28
C LEU A 9 -11.19 6.17 2.08
N VAL A 10 -10.37 5.43 2.82
CA VAL A 10 -8.90 5.47 2.70
C VAL A 10 -8.47 5.07 1.29
N GLN A 11 -9.06 4.01 0.72
CA GLN A 11 -8.85 3.61 -0.67
C GLN A 11 -9.18 4.74 -1.65
N HIS A 12 -10.30 5.42 -1.46
CA HIS A 12 -10.72 6.50 -2.35
C HIS A 12 -9.76 7.69 -2.28
N LEU A 13 -9.34 8.10 -1.08
CA LEU A 13 -8.41 9.21 -0.86
C LEU A 13 -7.05 8.93 -1.49
N ILE A 14 -6.51 7.72 -1.28
CA ILE A 14 -5.22 7.31 -1.85
C ILE A 14 -5.29 7.27 -3.38
N ARG A 15 -6.41 6.82 -3.96
CA ARG A 15 -6.60 6.77 -5.43
C ARG A 15 -6.77 8.15 -6.05
N ALA A 16 -7.41 9.08 -5.34
CA ALA A 16 -7.66 10.43 -5.82
C ALA A 16 -6.43 11.35 -5.71
N GLU A 17 -5.51 11.06 -4.80
CA GLU A 17 -4.34 11.89 -4.54
C GLU A 17 -3.21 11.65 -5.57
N GLN A 18 -2.84 12.67 -6.34
CA GLN A 18 -1.80 12.56 -7.36
C GLN A 18 -0.39 12.66 -6.75
N ASP A 19 -0.24 13.45 -5.69
CA ASP A 19 1.03 13.64 -5.00
C ASP A 19 1.38 12.38 -4.18
N ILE A 20 2.51 11.74 -4.53
CA ILE A 20 2.91 10.51 -3.87
C ILE A 20 3.18 10.72 -2.37
N GLU A 21 3.67 11.89 -1.94
CA GLU A 21 3.96 12.15 -0.52
C GLU A 21 2.68 12.30 0.28
N LYS A 22 1.65 12.94 -0.31
CA LYS A 22 0.34 13.05 0.31
C LYS A 22 -0.37 11.70 0.36
N ALA A 23 -0.23 10.88 -0.68
CA ALA A 23 -0.77 9.53 -0.68
C ALA A 23 -0.14 8.66 0.43
N ILE A 24 1.18 8.76 0.63
CA ILE A 24 1.87 8.12 1.76
C ILE A 24 1.32 8.64 3.09
N LEU A 25 1.15 9.96 3.24
CA LEU A 25 0.62 10.54 4.47
C LEU A 25 -0.78 10.03 4.79
N VAL A 26 -1.66 9.90 3.80
CA VAL A 26 -3.00 9.31 3.99
C VAL A 26 -2.91 7.84 4.40
N PHE A 27 -2.04 7.07 3.73
CA PHE A 27 -1.80 5.66 4.07
C PHE A 27 -1.31 5.49 5.51
N GLU A 28 -0.34 6.29 5.94
CA GLU A 28 0.21 6.23 7.30
C GLU A 28 -0.74 6.80 8.36
N SER A 29 -1.51 7.84 8.02
CA SER A 29 -2.50 8.39 8.95
C SER A 29 -3.60 7.37 9.26
N ALA A 30 -3.98 6.55 8.27
CA ALA A 30 -4.91 5.45 8.49
C ALA A 30 -4.31 4.35 9.40
N THR A 31 -2.98 4.20 9.45
CA THR A 31 -2.29 3.31 10.40
C THR A 31 -2.53 3.72 11.86
N ALA A 32 -2.72 5.01 12.14
CA ALA A 32 -3.01 5.48 13.49
C ALA A 32 -4.37 4.97 14.03
N GLU A 33 -5.29 4.58 13.14
CA GLU A 33 -6.58 3.98 13.47
C GLU A 33 -6.49 2.46 13.75
N TYR A 34 -5.29 1.87 13.75
CA TYR A 34 -5.09 0.45 14.05
C TYR A 34 -5.62 0.03 15.42
N SER A 35 -5.59 0.94 16.40
CA SER A 35 -6.18 0.74 17.73
C SER A 35 -7.70 0.50 17.67
N ASN A 36 -8.37 0.98 16.61
CA ASN A 36 -9.78 0.79 16.32
C ASN A 36 -10.05 -0.41 15.38
N GLY A 37 -9.03 -1.25 15.13
CA GLY A 37 -9.14 -2.46 14.32
C GLY A 37 -9.05 -2.23 12.82
N PHE A 38 -8.77 -1.00 12.38
CA PHE A 38 -8.46 -0.73 10.98
C PHE A 38 -7.13 -1.41 10.61
N ARG A 39 -7.08 -2.11 9.48
CA ARG A 39 -5.83 -2.63 8.91
C ARG A 39 -5.88 -2.49 7.40
N HIS A 40 -4.76 -2.13 6.81
CA HIS A 40 -4.61 -2.16 5.36
C HIS A 40 -4.75 -3.59 4.85
N ASP A 41 -5.45 -3.78 3.75
CA ASP A 41 -5.51 -5.06 3.06
C ASP A 41 -4.40 -5.15 1.98
N HIS A 42 -4.25 -6.34 1.41
CA HIS A 42 -3.28 -6.60 0.33
C HIS A 42 -3.48 -5.69 -0.89
N THR A 43 -4.70 -5.21 -1.14
CA THR A 43 -5.01 -4.34 -2.27
C THR A 43 -4.48 -2.93 -2.03
N MET A 44 -4.63 -2.38 -0.81
CA MET A 44 -4.02 -1.09 -0.43
C MET A 44 -2.49 -1.15 -0.53
N TYR A 45 -1.86 -2.19 0.02
CA TYR A 45 -0.41 -2.36 -0.06
C TYR A 45 0.07 -2.46 -1.50
N GLY A 46 -0.52 -3.35 -2.31
CA GLY A 46 -0.16 -3.51 -3.72
C GLY A 46 -0.29 -2.21 -4.51
N PHE A 47 -1.36 -1.44 -4.29
CA PHE A 47 -1.55 -0.15 -4.96
C PHE A 47 -0.46 0.86 -4.59
N MET A 48 -0.16 1.03 -3.30
CA MET A 48 0.86 1.99 -2.86
C MET A 48 2.26 1.60 -3.33
N ILE A 49 2.62 0.32 -3.26
CA ILE A 49 3.93 -0.15 -3.70
C ILE A 49 4.09 0.04 -5.22
N SER A 50 3.08 -0.31 -6.02
CA SER A 50 3.08 -0.06 -7.47
C SER A 50 3.30 1.43 -7.79
N ARG A 51 2.62 2.31 -7.06
CA ARG A 51 2.77 3.76 -7.21
C ARG A 51 4.16 4.25 -6.87
N LEU A 52 4.76 3.77 -5.78
CA LEU A 52 6.13 4.14 -5.38
C LEU A 52 7.16 3.68 -6.42
N VAL A 53 7.02 2.46 -6.93
CA VAL A 53 7.88 1.93 -8.00
C VAL A 53 7.77 2.78 -9.27
N SER A 54 6.56 3.21 -9.66
CA SER A 54 6.35 4.03 -10.86
C SER A 54 7.07 5.38 -10.84
N VAL A 55 7.42 5.89 -9.65
CA VAL A 55 8.16 7.13 -9.44
C VAL A 55 9.59 6.90 -8.92
N ASN A 56 10.11 5.67 -9.07
CA ASN A 56 11.45 5.25 -8.66
C ASN A 56 11.77 5.39 -7.16
N LYS A 57 10.74 5.35 -6.30
CA LYS A 57 10.90 5.35 -4.83
C LYS A 57 11.02 3.91 -4.30
N PHE A 58 12.12 3.24 -4.64
CA PHE A 58 12.31 1.82 -4.34
C PHE A 58 12.44 1.51 -2.84
N LYS A 59 13.18 2.32 -2.08
CA LYS A 59 13.37 2.07 -0.65
C LYS A 59 12.04 2.15 0.14
N PRO A 60 11.21 3.20 -0.01
CA PRO A 60 9.87 3.20 0.60
C PRO A 60 8.97 2.05 0.12
N ALA A 61 9.10 1.63 -1.14
CA ALA A 61 8.35 0.50 -1.68
C ALA A 61 8.73 -0.82 -0.99
N GLU A 62 10.03 -1.04 -0.76
CA GLU A 62 10.57 -2.18 -0.02
C GLU A 62 10.11 -2.18 1.44
N GLU A 63 10.15 -1.03 2.12
CA GLU A 63 9.70 -0.89 3.51
C GLU A 63 8.21 -1.24 3.68
N LEU A 64 7.34 -0.82 2.75
CA LEU A 64 5.91 -1.20 2.78
C LEU A 64 5.71 -2.70 2.51
N LEU A 65 6.56 -3.28 1.69
CA LEU A 65 6.50 -4.69 1.34
C LEU A 65 6.92 -5.60 2.50
N ASP A 66 7.93 -5.18 3.26
CA ASP A 66 8.33 -5.86 4.49
C ASP A 66 7.24 -5.76 5.57
N ARG A 67 6.63 -4.58 5.74
CA ARG A 67 5.47 -4.41 6.62
C ARG A 67 4.30 -5.32 6.25
N MET A 68 4.01 -5.45 4.96
CA MET A 68 2.95 -6.36 4.49
C MET A 68 3.23 -7.83 4.86
N LYS A 69 4.50 -8.27 4.78
CA LYS A 69 4.93 -9.62 5.24
C LYS A 69 4.71 -9.78 6.74
N GLU A 70 5.12 -8.80 7.53
CA GLU A 70 5.00 -8.80 8.99
C GLU A 70 3.54 -8.84 9.45
N GLU A 71 2.66 -8.09 8.77
CA GLU A 71 1.22 -8.06 9.04
C GLU A 71 0.47 -9.31 8.55
N LYS A 72 1.17 -10.26 7.91
CA LYS A 72 0.61 -11.51 7.35
C LYS A 72 -0.56 -11.27 6.40
N CYS A 73 -0.54 -10.16 5.66
CA CYS A 73 -1.53 -9.92 4.62
C CYS A 73 -1.42 -10.99 3.53
N SER A 74 -2.55 -11.48 3.02
CA SER A 74 -2.59 -12.51 1.98
C SER A 74 -1.84 -12.06 0.72
N PHE A 75 -0.76 -12.76 0.37
CA PHE A 75 -0.02 -12.53 -0.87
C PHE A 75 -0.87 -12.95 -2.06
N THR A 76 -1.23 -12.01 -2.93
CA THR A 76 -1.82 -12.30 -4.25
C THR A 76 -0.71 -12.43 -5.29
N GLU A 77 -0.95 -13.17 -6.39
CA GLU A 77 0.01 -13.37 -7.49
C GLU A 77 0.54 -12.05 -8.06
N ASP A 78 -0.26 -10.99 -8.07
CA ASP A 78 0.13 -9.66 -8.53
C ASP A 78 1.29 -9.06 -7.72
N ILE A 79 1.34 -9.35 -6.41
CA ILE A 79 2.40 -8.86 -5.52
C ILE A 79 3.70 -9.62 -5.80
N PHE A 80 3.61 -10.90 -6.13
CA PHE A 80 4.75 -11.69 -6.57
C PHE A 80 5.37 -11.15 -7.87
N PHE A 81 4.54 -10.79 -8.86
CA PHE A 81 5.04 -10.16 -10.10
C PHE A 81 5.70 -8.80 -9.84
N MET A 82 5.18 -8.03 -8.88
CA MET A 82 5.81 -6.78 -8.44
C MET A 82 7.20 -7.02 -7.82
N PHE A 83 7.39 -8.05 -6.99
CA PHE A 83 8.71 -8.43 -6.48
C PHE A 83 9.71 -8.74 -7.60
N VAL A 84 9.30 -9.55 -8.58
CA VAL A 84 10.16 -9.89 -9.72
C VAL A 84 10.55 -8.63 -10.50
N SER A 85 9.62 -7.69 -10.68
CA SER A 85 9.88 -6.41 -11.36
C SER A 85 10.87 -5.51 -10.62
N ILE A 86 10.79 -5.46 -9.27
CA ILE A 86 11.71 -4.67 -8.44
C ILE A 86 13.11 -5.27 -8.51
N LEU A 87 13.23 -6.60 -8.38
CA LEU A 87 14.52 -7.29 -8.44
C LEU A 87 15.19 -7.14 -9.82
N TRP A 88 14.42 -7.12 -10.90
CA TRP A 88 14.94 -6.85 -12.25
C TRP A 88 15.32 -5.39 -12.51
N SER A 89 14.69 -4.43 -11.83
CA SER A 89 14.99 -3.01 -12.01
C SER A 89 16.26 -2.56 -11.27
N CYS A 90 16.72 -3.36 -10.30
CA CYS A 90 17.93 -3.09 -9.49
C CYS A 90 19.20 -3.82 -9.97
N SER A 91 19.12 -4.65 -11.02
CA SER A 91 20.24 -5.43 -11.56
C SER A 91 20.67 -4.95 -12.95
#